data_AF-A0AA41ZJ42-F1
#
_entry.id   AF-A0AA41ZJ42-F1
#
_cell.length_a   1.000
_cell.length_b   1.000
_cell.length_c   1.000
_cell.angle_alpha   90.00
_cell.angle_beta   90.00
_cell.angle_gamma   90.00
#
_symmetry.space_group_name_H-M   'P 1'
#
loop_
_entity.id
_entity.type
_entity.pdbx_description
1 polymer ?
#
loop_
_entity_poly.entity_id
_entity_poly.type
_entity_poly.pdbx_seq_one_letter_code
_entity_poly.pdbx_strand_id
1 'polypeptide(L)'
;MYTLLVILDSLGLIIGSIVAAMLVGYTLWLLFRFIAHPELSAIALLITTPLAVAASTSQFVRMTAFFAVVVAVPLWLMGREWRLGHN
;
A
#
# COMPACT_ATOMS: atom_id res chain seq x y z
N MET A 1 -27.36 -8.84 -18.30
CA MET A 1 -25.98 -8.83 -18.81
C MET A 1 -25.18 -7.62 -18.33
N TYR A 2 -25.70 -6.39 -18.43
CA TYR A 2 -25.01 -5.18 -17.93
C TYR A 2 -24.66 -5.20 -16.43
N THR A 3 -25.55 -5.69 -15.57
CA THR A 3 -25.32 -5.79 -14.12
C THR A 3 -24.15 -6.71 -13.77
N LEU A 4 -24.00 -7.84 -14.48
CA LEU A 4 -22.88 -8.77 -14.27
C LEU A 4 -21.53 -8.13 -14.61
N LEU A 5 -21.46 -7.37 -15.71
CA LEU A 5 -20.24 -6.67 -16.13
C LEU A 5 -19.84 -5.57 -15.15
N VAL A 6 -20.80 -4.79 -14.63
CA VAL A 6 -20.53 -3.75 -13.62
C VAL A 6 -20.01 -4.35 -12.32
N ILE A 7 -20.54 -5.51 -11.92
CA ILE A 7 -20.07 -6.24 -10.74
C ILE A 7 -18.63 -6.74 -10.95
N LEU A 8 -18.33 -7.35 -12.11
CA LEU A 8 -16.98 -7.81 -12.41
C LEU A 8 -15.97 -6.67 -12.47
N ASP A 9 -16.34 -5.53 -13.07
CA ASP A 9 -15.47 -4.35 -13.14
C ASP A 9 -15.15 -3.80 -11.75
N SER A 10 -16.19 -3.69 -10.90
CA SER A 10 -16.02 -3.28 -9.50
C SER A 10 -15.14 -4.23 -8.71
N LEU A 11 -15.34 -5.54 -8.87
CA LEU A 11 -14.51 -6.57 -8.23
C LEU A 11 -13.06 -6.49 -8.71
N GLY A 12 -12.83 -6.30 -10.01
CA GLY A 12 -11.50 -6.12 -10.59
C GLY A 12 -10.80 -4.89 -10.01
N LEU A 13 -11.53 -3.79 -9.83
CA LEU A 13 -11.00 -2.55 -9.28
C LEU A 13 -10.65 -2.70 -7.79
N ILE A 14 -11.50 -3.37 -7.00
CA ILE A 14 -11.25 -3.67 -5.58
C ILE A 14 -10.03 -4.58 -5.45
N ILE A 15 -10.04 -5.73 -6.10
CA ILE A 15 -8.97 -6.73 -6.00
C ILE A 15 -7.66 -6.15 -6.51
N GLY A 16 -7.69 -5.46 -7.66
CA GLY A 16 -6.52 -4.80 -8.23
C GLY A 16 -5.93 -3.74 -7.29
N SER A 17 -6.78 -2.96 -6.62
CA SER A 17 -6.33 -1.93 -5.68
C SER A 17 -5.69 -2.53 -4.43
N ILE A 18 -6.24 -3.65 -3.91
CA ILE A 18 -5.65 -4.39 -2.78
C ILE A 18 -4.28 -4.93 -3.17
N VAL A 19 -4.17 -5.60 -4.32
CA VAL A 19 -2.91 -6.16 -4.81
C VAL A 19 -1.89 -5.06 -5.04
N ALA A 20 -2.28 -3.94 -5.65
CA ALA A 20 -1.39 -2.80 -5.86
C ALA A 20 -0.89 -2.20 -4.54
N ALA A 21 -1.77 -2.06 -3.54
CA ALA A 21 -1.38 -1.55 -2.21
C ALA A 21 -0.37 -2.47 -1.53
N MET A 22 -0.58 -3.79 -1.60
CA MET A 22 0.36 -4.78 -1.09
C MET A 22 1.70 -4.71 -1.83
N LEU A 23 1.67 -4.57 -3.16
CA LEU A 23 2.87 -4.47 -3.99
C LEU A 23 3.70 -3.25 -3.60
N VAL A 24 3.06 -2.08 -3.52
CA VAL A 24 3.71 -0.81 -3.15
C VAL A 24 4.31 -0.90 -1.74
N GLY A 25 3.53 -1.43 -0.79
CA GLY A 25 4.01 -1.67 0.58
C GLY A 25 5.23 -2.59 0.60
N TYR A 26 5.19 -3.70 -0.15
CA TYR A 26 6.30 -4.65 -0.23
C TYR A 26 7.54 -4.04 -0.90
N THR A 27 7.38 -3.25 -1.97
CA THR A 27 8.49 -2.56 -2.63
C THR A 27 9.16 -1.55 -1.69
N LEU A 28 8.37 -0.76 -0.97
CA LEU A 28 8.87 0.17 0.04
C LEU A 28 9.61 -0.59 1.16
N TRP A 29 9.01 -1.65 1.69
CA TRP A 29 9.65 -2.49 2.68
C TRP A 29 11.02 -3.00 2.23
N LEU A 30 11.10 -3.57 1.02
CA LEU A 30 12.37 -4.04 0.46
C LEU A 30 13.40 -2.91 0.34
N LEU A 31 12.99 -1.77 -0.20
CA LEU A 31 13.87 -0.61 -0.41
C LEU A 31 14.45 -0.10 0.92
N PHE A 32 13.62 0.00 1.96
CA PHE A 32 14.06 0.45 3.28
C PHE A 32 14.82 -0.61 4.06
N ARG A 33 14.55 -1.90 3.81
CA ARG A 33 15.37 -3.00 4.33
C ARG A 33 16.81 -2.93 3.79
N PHE A 34 17.01 -2.53 2.54
CA PHE A 34 18.35 -2.29 1.99
C PHE A 34 19.09 -1.14 2.70
N ILE A 35 18.37 -0.15 3.21
CA ILE A 35 18.94 1.02 3.91
C ILE A 35 19.00 0.78 5.44
N ALA A 36 18.72 -0.44 5.91
CA ALA A 36 18.70 -0.84 7.33
C ALA A 36 17.70 -0.06 8.23
N HIS A 37 16.70 0.58 7.63
CA HIS A 37 15.67 1.35 8.34
C HIS A 37 14.25 0.97 7.90
N PRO A 38 13.83 -0.30 8.07
CA PRO A 38 12.52 -0.76 7.63
C PRO A 38 11.36 -0.04 8.34
N GLU A 39 11.55 0.56 9.52
CA GLU A 39 10.54 1.39 10.18
C GLU A 39 10.11 2.60 9.34
N LEU A 40 11.00 3.13 8.49
CA LEU A 40 10.71 4.28 7.63
C LEU A 40 9.77 3.93 6.48
N SER A 41 9.64 2.65 6.12
CA SER A 41 8.78 2.21 5.02
C SER A 41 7.30 2.54 5.25
N ALA A 42 6.79 2.41 6.48
CA ALA A 42 5.41 2.77 6.78
C ALA A 42 5.21 4.29 6.75
N ILE A 43 6.16 5.07 7.24
CA ILE A 43 6.12 6.55 7.18
C ILE A 43 6.13 7.01 5.73
N ALA A 44 7.03 6.44 4.90
CA ALA A 44 7.10 6.74 3.48
C ALA A 44 5.80 6.36 2.75
N LEU A 45 5.17 5.23 3.12
CA LEU A 45 3.87 4.84 2.58
C LEU A 45 2.77 5.85 2.96
N LEU A 46 2.75 6.30 4.22
CA LEU A 46 1.78 7.29 4.71
C LEU A 46 1.97 8.69 4.10
N ILE A 47 3.19 9.05 3.70
CA ILE A 47 3.46 10.32 3.00
C ILE A 47 3.11 10.19 1.52
N THR A 48 3.46 9.09 0.88
CA THR A 48 3.24 8.91 -0.58
C THR A 48 1.78 8.72 -0.94
N THR A 49 0.97 8.16 -0.04
CA THR A 49 -0.48 7.95 -0.24
C THR A 49 -1.28 9.25 -0.49
N PRO A 50 -1.24 10.30 0.34
CA PRO A 50 -1.93 11.56 0.07
C PRO A 50 -1.36 12.28 -1.15
N LEU A 51 -0.05 12.19 -1.41
CA LEU A 51 0.54 12.72 -2.64
C LEU A 51 -0.02 12.02 -3.89
N ALA A 52 -0.13 10.69 -3.87
CA ALA A 52 -0.67 9.92 -4.98
C ALA A 52 -2.16 10.25 -5.24
N VAL A 53 -2.93 10.46 -4.17
CA VAL A 53 -4.33 10.91 -4.26
C VAL A 53 -4.45 12.32 -4.80
N ALA A 54 -3.57 13.24 -4.39
CA ALA A 54 -3.57 14.61 -4.88
C ALA A 54 -3.13 14.69 -6.37
N ALA A 55 -2.20 13.83 -6.78
CA ALA A 55 -1.66 13.80 -8.14
C ALA A 55 -2.54 13.05 -9.15
N SER A 56 -3.53 12.27 -8.71
CA SER A 56 -4.35 11.42 -9.59
C SER A 56 -5.85 11.57 -9.35
N THR A 57 -6.59 11.74 -10.44
CA THR A 57 -8.07 11.69 -10.44
C THR A 57 -8.61 10.26 -10.54
N SER A 58 -7.75 9.26 -10.75
CA SER A 58 -8.15 7.87 -10.93
C SER A 58 -8.73 7.24 -9.65
N GLN A 59 -9.91 6.64 -9.77
CA GLN A 59 -10.55 5.91 -8.68
C GLN A 59 -9.69 4.74 -8.19
N PHE A 60 -8.97 4.07 -9.08
CA PHE A 60 -8.03 3.00 -8.75
C PHE A 60 -6.93 3.48 -7.81
N VAL A 61 -6.33 4.65 -8.08
CA VAL A 61 -5.27 5.21 -7.23
C VAL A 61 -5.81 5.58 -5.86
N ARG A 62 -7.03 6.14 -5.80
CA ARG A 62 -7.69 6.48 -4.53
C ARG A 62 -7.99 5.25 -3.68
N MET A 63 -8.54 4.18 -4.28
CA MET A 63 -8.77 2.91 -3.57
C MET A 63 -7.47 2.25 -3.16
N THR A 64 -6.46 2.24 -4.03
CA THR A 64 -5.12 1.72 -3.70
C THR A 64 -4.51 2.48 -2.53
N ALA A 65 -4.61 3.81 -2.51
CA ALA A 65 -4.11 4.62 -1.40
C ALA A 65 -4.85 4.32 -0.09
N PHE A 66 -6.16 4.10 -0.13
CA PHE A 66 -6.93 3.70 1.04
C PHE A 66 -6.44 2.35 1.60
N PHE A 67 -6.28 1.34 0.75
CA PHE A 67 -5.74 0.04 1.18
C PHE A 67 -4.28 0.13 1.62
N ALA A 68 -3.48 1.03 1.03
CA ALA A 68 -2.10 1.26 1.43
C ALA A 68 -1.98 1.79 2.86
N VAL A 69 -2.93 2.63 3.32
CA VAL A 69 -3.00 3.06 4.73
C VAL A 69 -3.24 1.86 5.65
N VAL A 70 -4.11 0.92 5.26
CA VAL A 70 -4.34 -0.32 6.03
C VAL A 70 -3.07 -1.17 6.08
N VAL A 71 -2.36 -1.29 4.95
CA VAL A 71 -1.09 -2.02 4.82
C VAL A 71 0.05 -1.35 5.60
N ALA A 72 0.00 -0.04 5.86
CA ALA A 72 1.01 0.66 6.65
C ALA A 72 1.11 0.14 8.09
N VAL A 73 0.00 -0.32 8.68
CA VAL A 73 -0.04 -0.84 10.05
C VAL A 73 0.83 -2.10 10.22
N PRO A 74 0.62 -3.20 9.46
CA PRO A 74 1.49 -4.37 9.55
C PRO A 74 2.92 -4.06 9.12
N LEU A 75 3.14 -3.15 8.15
CA LEU A 75 4.49 -2.71 7.78
C LEU A 75 5.25 -2.08 8.96
N TRP A 76 4.57 -1.23 9.75
CA TRP A 76 5.17 -0.64 10.94
C TRP A 76 5.50 -1.69 12.01
N LEU A 77 4.60 -2.66 12.22
CA LEU A 77 4.83 -3.76 13.16
C LEU A 77 6.05 -4.60 12.75
N MET A 78 6.12 -5.01 11.49
CA MET A 78 7.26 -5.74 10.95
C MET A 78 8.56 -4.92 11.08
N GLY A 79 8.50 -3.60 10.83
CA GLY A 79 9.65 -2.70 10.96
C GLY A 79 10.20 -2.66 12.38
N ARG A 80 9.31 -2.57 13.37
CA ARG A 80 9.70 -2.60 14.79
C ARG A 80 10.30 -3.95 15.20
N GLU A 81 9.70 -5.06 14.79
CA GLU A 81 10.21 -6.40 15.10
C GLU A 81 11.60 -6.61 14.49
N TRP A 82 11.82 -6.16 13.25
CA TRP A 82 13.13 -6.25 12.61
C TRP A 82 14.21 -5.47 13.37
N ARG A 83 13.87 -4.28 13.89
CA ARG A 83 14.76 -3.46 14.71
C ARG A 83 15.06 -4.09 16.08
N LEU A 84 14.07 -4.73 16.68
CA LEU A 84 14.22 -5.43 17.97
C LEU A 84 15.01 -6.75 17.83
N GLY A 85 14.91 -7.42 16.69
CA GLY A 85 15.64 -8.67 16.43
C GLY A 85 17.08 -8.50 15.94
N HIS A 86 17.50 -7.29 15.58
CA HIS A 86 18.89 -6.95 15.19
C HIS A 86 19.71 -6.30 16.32
N ASN A 87 19.11 -6.05 17.49
CA ASN A 87 19.79 -5.59 18.69
C ASN A 87 20.01 -6.74 19.67
#